data_AF-A0A0F9P459-F1
#
_entry.id   AF-A0A0F9P459-F1
#
_cell.length_a   1.000
_cell.length_b   1.000
_cell.length_c   1.000
_cell.angle_alpha   90.00
_cell.angle_beta   90.00
_cell.angle_gamma   90.00
#
_symmetry.space_group_name_H-M   'P 1'
#
loop_
_entity.id
_entity.type
_entity.pdbx_description
1 polymer ?
#
loop_
_entity_poly.entity_id
_entity_poly.type
_entity_poly.pdbx_seq_one_letter_code
_entity_poly.pdbx_strand_id
1 'polypeptide(L)'
;MPPSVRVRVTAKAKQGPCESCPGDILKGERYATVTQTFGKSQAGKTKYKAMKVHFVCLAKWLICDDLRYRTRKKEKGGRPEGTGLQLSEANKKERRHLVRTRARLMRLVLATEDEGRITVLGERIGFVQAQITALGGPLNENLMHRDINLRNALAVKLRKVGRHG
;
A
#
# COMPACT_ATOMS: atom_id res chain seq x y z
N MET A 1 -27.14 1.83 14.67
CA MET A 1 -26.81 3.12 15.32
C MET A 1 -26.06 3.98 14.33
N PRO A 2 -26.56 5.20 14.04
CA PRO A 2 -25.83 6.15 13.21
C PRO A 2 -24.50 6.52 13.88
N PRO A 3 -23.49 6.91 13.09
CA PRO A 3 -22.24 7.42 13.65
C PRO A 3 -22.52 8.65 14.51
N SER A 4 -21.95 8.69 15.71
CA SER A 4 -22.16 9.77 16.67
C SER A 4 -20.87 10.10 17.41
N VAL A 5 -20.74 11.36 17.83
CA VAL A 5 -19.60 11.86 18.59
C VAL A 5 -20.10 12.40 19.91
N ARG A 6 -19.47 11.96 21.02
CA ARG A 6 -19.71 12.50 22.36
C ARG A 6 -18.41 13.10 22.87
N VAL A 7 -18.46 14.35 23.30
CA VAL A 7 -17.34 15.03 23.95
C VAL A 7 -17.70 15.25 25.42
N ARG A 8 -16.82 14.82 26.32
CA ARG A 8 -16.95 15.09 27.76
C ARG A 8 -15.72 15.82 28.25
N VAL A 9 -15.91 16.96 28.90
CA VAL A 9 -14.83 17.72 29.53
C VAL A 9 -14.76 17.37 31.00
N THR A 10 -13.57 17.03 31.47
CA THR A 10 -13.31 16.65 32.87
C THR A 10 -11.93 17.14 33.31
N ALA A 11 -11.71 17.30 34.62
CA ALA A 11 -10.37 17.50 35.15
C ALA A 11 -9.63 16.16 35.25
N LYS A 12 -8.34 16.14 34.91
CA LYS A 12 -7.58 14.89 34.91
C LYS A 12 -7.13 14.50 36.32
N ALA A 13 -7.54 13.32 36.76
CA ALA A 13 -7.21 12.82 38.11
C ALA A 13 -5.73 12.42 38.25
N LYS A 14 -5.10 11.93 37.17
CA LYS A 14 -3.69 11.53 37.09
C LYS A 14 -3.09 12.05 35.79
N GLN A 15 -1.83 12.50 35.81
CA GLN A 15 -1.13 12.90 34.59
C GLN A 15 -1.14 11.76 33.56
N GLY A 16 -1.17 12.13 32.28
CA GLY A 16 -0.92 11.16 31.21
C GLY A 16 -1.03 11.80 29.82
N PRO A 17 -0.88 11.00 28.76
CA PRO A 17 -0.68 11.54 27.42
C PRO A 17 -1.92 12.22 26.84
N CYS A 18 -1.67 13.18 25.95
CA CYS A 18 -2.61 13.65 24.95
C CYS A 18 -2.45 12.85 23.66
N GLU A 19 -3.56 12.52 23.00
CA GLU A 19 -3.52 11.75 21.75
C GLU A 19 -3.39 12.62 20.49
N SER A 20 -3.36 13.95 20.63
CA SER A 20 -3.31 14.92 19.50
C SER A 20 -1.99 15.70 19.41
N CYS A 21 -1.22 15.73 20.50
CA CYS A 21 0.06 16.40 20.60
C CYS A 21 1.03 15.55 21.44
N PRO A 22 2.36 15.78 21.36
CA PRO A 22 3.33 15.01 22.12
C PRO A 22 3.35 15.33 23.63
N GLY A 23 2.57 16.32 24.08
CA GLY A 23 2.53 16.74 25.48
C GLY A 23 1.61 15.89 26.36
N ASP A 24 1.96 15.79 27.64
CA ASP A 24 1.06 15.22 28.64
C ASP A 24 0.02 16.23 29.10
N ILE A 25 -1.16 15.73 29.46
CA ILE A 25 -2.18 16.47 30.20
C ILE A 25 -1.87 16.31 31.69
N LEU A 26 -1.68 17.43 32.37
CA LEU A 26 -1.27 17.47 33.76
C LEU A 26 -2.43 17.12 34.71
N LYS A 27 -2.09 16.74 35.93
CA LYS A 27 -3.09 16.50 36.99
C LYS A 27 -3.83 17.80 37.31
N GLY A 28 -5.16 17.74 37.43
CA GLY A 28 -6.02 18.90 37.68
C GLY A 28 -6.34 19.72 36.43
N GLU A 29 -5.64 19.50 35.33
CA GLU A 29 -5.89 20.21 34.07
C GLU A 29 -7.20 19.74 33.42
N ARG A 30 -7.92 20.67 32.79
CA ARG A 30 -9.14 20.37 32.03
C ARG A 30 -8.77 19.70 30.71
N TYR A 31 -9.40 18.58 30.42
CA TYR A 31 -9.20 17.84 29.18
C TYR A 31 -10.52 17.32 28.61
N ALA A 32 -10.51 17.05 27.32
CA ALA A 32 -11.66 16.50 26.61
C ALA A 32 -11.44 15.01 26.35
N THR A 33 -12.45 14.20 26.71
CA THR A 33 -12.57 12.82 26.23
C THR A 33 -13.54 12.82 25.06
N VAL A 34 -13.07 12.39 23.91
CA VAL A 34 -13.84 12.32 22.68
C VAL A 34 -14.13 10.86 22.35
N THR A 35 -15.40 10.48 22.32
CA THR A 35 -15.85 9.14 21.96
C THR A 35 -16.58 9.19 20.64
N GLN A 36 -15.97 8.63 19.59
CA GLN A 36 -16.59 8.46 18.28
C GLN A 36 -17.14 7.05 18.13
N THR A 37 -18.42 6.92 17.77
CA THR A 37 -19.09 5.64 17.50
C THR A 37 -19.21 5.46 15.99
N PHE A 38 -18.78 4.30 15.46
CA PHE A 38 -18.73 3.99 14.02
C PHE A 38 -19.80 2.98 13.57
N GLY A 39 -20.79 2.71 14.42
CA GLY A 39 -21.82 1.69 14.18
C GLY A 39 -21.44 0.30 14.72
N LYS A 40 -22.05 -0.75 14.20
CA LYS A 40 -21.83 -2.14 14.65
C LYS A 40 -20.81 -2.87 13.75
N SER A 41 -20.02 -3.74 14.36
CA SER A 41 -19.20 -4.74 13.66
C SER A 41 -20.07 -5.83 13.03
N GLN A 42 -19.49 -6.66 12.16
CA GLN A 42 -20.16 -7.87 11.62
C GLN A 42 -20.61 -8.82 12.75
N ALA A 43 -19.88 -8.87 13.86
CA ALA A 43 -20.24 -9.61 15.07
C ALA A 43 -21.23 -8.87 16.00
N GLY A 44 -21.88 -7.79 15.54
CA GLY A 44 -22.89 -7.04 16.28
C GLY A 44 -22.37 -6.09 17.38
N LYS A 45 -21.10 -6.19 17.79
CA LYS A 45 -20.49 -5.30 18.80
C LYS A 45 -20.34 -3.88 18.27
N THR A 46 -20.67 -2.87 19.07
CA THR A 46 -20.48 -1.44 18.74
C THR A 46 -18.99 -1.13 18.60
N LYS A 47 -18.60 -0.59 17.44
CA LYS A 47 -17.25 -0.07 17.21
C LYS A 47 -17.19 1.37 17.66
N TYR A 48 -16.32 1.69 18.60
CA TYR A 48 -16.05 3.06 19.02
C TYR A 48 -14.55 3.28 19.20
N LYS A 49 -14.13 4.54 19.09
CA LYS A 49 -12.78 5.00 19.46
C LYS A 49 -12.95 6.10 20.50
N ALA A 50 -12.28 5.95 21.63
CA ALA A 50 -12.23 6.96 22.67
C ALA A 50 -10.82 7.54 22.69
N MET A 51 -10.71 8.87 22.74
CA MET A 51 -9.43 9.59 22.72
C MET A 51 -9.44 10.65 23.81
N LYS A 52 -8.29 10.87 24.46
CA LYS A 52 -8.12 11.94 25.45
C LYS A 52 -7.20 13.03 24.89
N VAL A 53 -7.68 14.27 24.88
CA VAL A 53 -6.94 15.42 24.34
C VAL A 53 -6.99 16.60 25.30
N HIS A 54 -5.96 17.46 25.29
CA HIS A 54 -6.06 18.76 25.96
C HIS A 54 -7.28 19.51 25.46
N PHE A 55 -7.84 20.38 26.30
CA PHE A 55 -9.01 21.18 25.91
C PHE A 55 -8.75 22.01 24.64
N VAL A 56 -7.55 22.59 24.49
CA VAL A 56 -7.15 23.34 23.29
C VAL A 56 -6.94 22.42 22.08
N CYS A 57 -6.38 21.22 22.30
CA CYS A 57 -6.18 20.25 21.23
C CYS A 57 -7.50 19.67 20.67
N LEU A 58 -8.62 19.84 21.37
CA LEU A 58 -9.94 19.48 20.86
C LEU A 58 -10.28 20.20 19.55
N ALA A 59 -9.89 21.48 19.40
CA ALA A 59 -10.13 22.23 18.16
C ALA A 59 -9.34 21.63 16.99
N LYS A 60 -8.06 21.31 17.22
CA LYS A 60 -7.21 20.63 16.25
C LYS A 60 -7.80 19.27 15.87
N TRP A 61 -8.26 18.50 16.86
CA TRP A 61 -8.91 17.22 16.63
C TRP A 61 -10.18 17.36 15.76
N LEU A 62 -11.04 18.34 16.05
CA LEU A 62 -12.26 18.58 15.28
C LEU A 62 -11.94 18.86 13.81
N ILE A 63 -10.92 19.67 13.55
CA ILE A 63 -10.54 20.07 12.18
C ILE A 63 -9.79 18.95 11.46
N CYS A 64 -8.80 18.35 12.10
CA CYS A 64 -7.89 17.41 11.46
C CYS A 64 -8.45 15.99 11.39
N ASP A 65 -9.21 15.57 12.40
CA ASP A 65 -9.71 14.21 12.52
C ASP A 65 -11.20 14.17 12.21
N ASP A 66 -12.05 14.89 12.94
CA ASP A 66 -13.51 14.75 12.77
C ASP A 66 -13.98 15.20 11.40
N LEU A 67 -13.61 16.42 10.96
CA LEU A 67 -13.93 16.89 9.61
C LEU A 67 -13.33 15.96 8.56
N ARG A 68 -12.08 15.52 8.72
CA ARG A 68 -11.43 14.60 7.76
C ARG A 68 -12.12 13.24 7.69
N TYR A 69 -12.66 12.73 8.80
CA TYR A 69 -13.44 11.49 8.82
C TYR A 69 -14.84 11.67 8.24
N ARG A 70 -15.47 12.84 8.44
CA ARG A 70 -16.80 13.17 7.89
C ARG A 70 -16.76 13.46 6.39
N THR A 71 -15.70 14.13 5.93
CA THR A 71 -15.49 14.48 4.51
C THR A 71 -14.72 13.41 3.73
N ARG A 72 -14.06 12.46 4.41
CA ARG A 72 -13.69 11.19 3.78
C ARG A 72 -14.98 10.50 3.34
N LYS A 73 -15.36 10.72 2.08
CA LYS A 73 -15.87 9.59 1.29
C LYS A 73 -14.88 8.48 1.55
N LYS A 74 -15.33 7.41 2.21
CA LYS A 74 -14.59 6.16 2.20
C LYS A 74 -14.43 5.83 0.72
N GLU A 75 -13.30 6.22 0.14
CA GLU A 75 -12.75 5.46 -0.97
C GLU A 75 -12.67 4.06 -0.39
N LYS A 76 -13.64 3.23 -0.79
CA LYS A 76 -13.65 1.82 -0.47
C LYS A 76 -12.22 1.39 -0.79
N GLY A 77 -11.46 0.94 0.20
CA GLY A 77 -10.04 0.60 0.06
C GLY A 77 -9.79 -0.62 -0.84
N GLY A 78 -10.62 -0.81 -1.87
CA GLY A 78 -10.34 -1.61 -3.05
C GLY A 78 -9.95 -0.67 -4.19
N ARG A 79 -9.15 -1.20 -5.10
CA ARG A 79 -8.81 -0.54 -6.36
C ARG A 79 -10.11 -0.12 -7.09
N PRO A 80 -10.30 1.16 -7.48
CA PRO A 80 -11.51 1.61 -8.16
C PRO A 80 -11.92 0.67 -9.30
N GLU A 81 -13.23 0.41 -9.47
CA GLU A 81 -13.73 -0.25 -10.68
C GLU A 81 -13.25 0.53 -11.91
N GLY A 82 -12.65 -0.16 -12.88
CA GLY A 82 -11.96 0.49 -14.01
C GLY A 82 -10.47 0.79 -13.81
N THR A 83 -9.91 0.67 -12.59
CA THR A 83 -8.45 0.81 -12.37
C THR A 83 -7.77 -0.54 -12.15
N GLY A 84 -6.64 -0.75 -12.82
CA GLY A 84 -6.06 -2.08 -13.05
C GLY A 84 -5.87 -2.36 -14.52
N LEU A 85 -5.06 -3.38 -14.83
CA LEU A 85 -5.10 -4.01 -16.15
C LEU A 85 -6.50 -4.65 -16.26
N GLN A 86 -7.47 -3.93 -16.82
CA GLN A 86 -8.88 -4.34 -17.01
C GLN A 86 -8.98 -5.47 -18.04
N LEU A 87 -8.31 -6.58 -17.75
CA LEU A 87 -8.18 -7.73 -18.63
C LEU A 87 -9.28 -8.74 -18.36
N SER A 88 -9.71 -9.42 -19.41
CA SER A 88 -10.52 -10.62 -19.28
C SER A 88 -9.78 -11.67 -18.41
N GLU A 89 -10.51 -12.58 -17.78
CA GLU A 89 -9.87 -13.63 -16.97
C GLU A 89 -8.89 -14.51 -17.78
N ALA A 90 -9.18 -14.71 -19.06
CA ALA A 90 -8.27 -15.36 -20.00
C ALA A 90 -6.95 -14.57 -20.14
N ASN A 91 -7.03 -13.28 -20.45
CA ASN A 91 -5.85 -12.41 -20.61
C ASN A 91 -5.08 -12.25 -19.29
N LYS A 92 -5.77 -12.24 -18.14
CA LYS A 92 -5.12 -12.27 -16.82
C LYS A 92 -4.32 -13.56 -16.62
N LYS A 93 -4.89 -14.72 -16.98
CA LYS A 93 -4.22 -16.02 -16.86
C LYS A 93 -2.99 -16.10 -17.76
N GLU A 94 -3.14 -15.67 -19.00
CA GLU A 94 -2.06 -15.61 -19.98
C GLU A 94 -0.95 -14.66 -19.53
N ARG A 95 -1.30 -13.44 -19.11
CA ARG A 95 -0.32 -12.48 -18.60
C ARG A 95 0.41 -13.00 -17.37
N ARG A 96 -0.27 -13.68 -16.45
CA ARG A 96 0.37 -14.35 -15.29
C ARG A 96 1.35 -15.42 -15.74
N HIS A 97 1.00 -16.21 -16.75
CA HIS A 97 1.88 -17.22 -17.33
C HIS A 97 3.15 -16.57 -17.91
N LEU A 98 3.00 -15.54 -18.75
CA LEU A 98 4.12 -14.83 -19.36
C LEU A 98 5.03 -14.17 -18.33
N VAL A 99 4.48 -13.56 -17.28
CA VAL A 99 5.28 -12.98 -16.18
C VAL A 99 6.12 -14.05 -15.48
N ARG A 100 5.56 -15.24 -15.24
CA ARG A 100 6.30 -16.38 -14.66
C ARG A 100 7.37 -16.91 -15.62
N THR A 101 7.06 -17.01 -16.91
CA THR A 101 8.01 -17.41 -17.95
C THR A 101 9.19 -16.44 -18.03
N ARG A 102 8.93 -15.13 -18.03
CA ARG A 102 9.98 -14.10 -17.98
C ARG A 102 10.87 -14.26 -16.74
N ALA A 103 10.28 -14.50 -15.58
CA ALA A 103 11.03 -14.73 -14.34
C ALA A 103 11.91 -15.99 -14.42
N ARG A 104 11.40 -17.08 -15.02
CA ARG A 104 12.17 -18.32 -15.24
C ARG A 104 13.36 -18.08 -16.17
N LEU A 105 13.16 -17.39 -17.30
CA LEU A 105 14.23 -17.08 -18.25
C LEU A 105 15.35 -16.26 -17.59
N MET A 106 15.00 -15.29 -16.76
CA MET A 106 15.99 -14.50 -16.03
C MET A 106 16.79 -15.32 -15.02
N ARG A 107 16.19 -16.30 -14.35
CA ARG A 107 16.95 -17.25 -13.50
C ARG A 107 17.93 -18.08 -14.33
N LEU A 108 17.55 -18.48 -15.55
CA LEU A 108 18.44 -19.22 -16.45
C LEU A 108 19.62 -18.36 -16.91
N VAL A 109 19.40 -17.07 -17.20
CA VAL A 109 20.49 -16.12 -17.51
C VAL A 109 21.45 -16.01 -16.34
N LEU A 110 20.93 -15.91 -15.11
CA LEU A 110 21.79 -15.86 -13.91
C LEU A 110 22.60 -17.14 -13.73
N ALA A 111 22.02 -18.31 -14.00
CA ALA A 111 22.66 -19.61 -13.79
C ALA A 111 23.64 -20.03 -14.91
N THR A 112 23.71 -19.28 -16.01
CA THR A 112 24.52 -19.63 -17.19
C THR A 112 25.66 -18.61 -17.35
N GLU A 113 26.86 -19.07 -17.71
CA GLU A 113 27.99 -18.20 -18.08
C GLU A 113 28.30 -18.22 -19.59
N ASP A 114 27.71 -19.14 -20.34
CA ASP A 114 27.80 -19.21 -21.80
C ASP A 114 27.11 -18.00 -22.46
N GLU A 115 27.90 -17.15 -23.12
CA GLU A 115 27.47 -15.92 -23.77
C GLU A 115 26.50 -16.16 -24.93
N GLY A 116 26.67 -17.24 -25.71
CA GLY A 116 25.76 -17.59 -26.79
C GLY A 116 24.38 -17.95 -26.25
N ARG A 117 24.35 -18.72 -25.16
CA ARG A 117 23.11 -19.07 -24.47
C ARG A 117 22.47 -17.88 -23.76
N ILE A 118 23.26 -16.98 -23.17
CA ILE A 118 22.75 -15.73 -22.57
C ILE A 118 22.08 -14.86 -23.63
N THR A 119 22.66 -14.76 -24.83
CA THR A 119 22.10 -13.99 -25.95
C THR A 119 20.71 -14.48 -26.34
N VAL A 120 20.56 -15.79 -26.57
CA VAL A 120 19.27 -16.42 -26.92
C VAL A 120 18.24 -16.24 -25.81
N LEU A 121 18.66 -16.36 -24.54
CA LEU A 121 17.77 -16.15 -23.40
C LEU A 121 17.34 -14.68 -23.29
N GLY A 122 18.23 -13.73 -23.56
CA GLY A 122 17.95 -12.30 -23.60
C GLY A 122 16.90 -11.95 -24.67
N GLU A 123 17.02 -12.52 -25.86
CA GLU A 123 16.04 -12.37 -26.95
C GLU A 123 14.65 -12.89 -26.54
N ARG A 124 14.61 -14.07 -25.94
CA ARG A 124 13.36 -14.66 -25.43
C ARG A 124 12.73 -13.81 -24.35
N ILE A 125 13.54 -13.20 -23.47
CA ILE A 125 13.06 -12.26 -22.45
C ILE A 125 12.43 -11.03 -23.11
N GLY A 126 13.08 -10.46 -24.12
CA GLY A 126 12.56 -9.33 -24.89
C GLY A 126 11.23 -9.64 -25.57
N PHE A 127 11.14 -10.80 -26.23
CA PHE A 127 9.91 -11.27 -26.87
C PHE A 127 8.76 -11.46 -25.88
N VAL A 128 9.02 -12.10 -24.74
CA VAL A 128 8.01 -12.26 -23.67
C VAL A 128 7.61 -10.90 -23.08
N GLN A 129 8.54 -9.96 -22.93
CA GLN A 129 8.23 -8.61 -22.45
C GLN A 129 7.32 -7.85 -23.42
N ALA A 130 7.52 -8.00 -24.73
CA ALA A 130 6.65 -7.42 -25.74
C ALA A 130 5.22 -7.97 -25.63
N GLN A 131 5.06 -9.28 -25.48
CA GLN A 131 3.73 -9.90 -25.28
C GLN A 131 3.04 -9.44 -24.00
N ILE A 132 3.77 -9.33 -22.89
CA ILE A 132 3.21 -8.81 -21.62
C ILE A 132 2.70 -7.38 -21.80
N THR A 133 3.44 -6.56 -22.55
CA THR A 133 3.11 -5.17 -22.81
C THR A 133 1.89 -5.07 -23.73
N ALA A 134 1.82 -5.87 -24.79
CA ALA A 134 0.67 -5.94 -25.69
C ALA A 134 -0.62 -6.38 -24.96
N LEU A 135 -0.52 -7.31 -24.00
CA LEU A 135 -1.67 -7.81 -23.27
C LEU A 135 -2.29 -6.82 -22.30
N GLY A 136 -1.63 -5.73 -21.93
CA GLY A 136 -2.28 -4.64 -21.19
C GLY A 136 -1.33 -3.71 -20.45
N GLY A 137 -0.11 -3.57 -20.96
CA GLY A 137 0.82 -2.55 -20.53
C GLY A 137 2.03 -3.08 -19.75
N PRO A 138 3.03 -2.20 -19.59
CA PRO A 138 4.33 -2.56 -19.05
C PRO A 138 4.23 -3.06 -17.60
N LEU A 139 5.25 -3.81 -17.18
CA LEU A 139 5.39 -4.23 -15.80
C LEU A 139 5.85 -3.05 -14.95
N ASN A 140 5.23 -2.85 -13.79
CA ASN A 140 5.71 -1.88 -12.81
C ASN A 140 6.94 -2.45 -12.10
N GLU A 141 8.11 -1.86 -12.36
CA GLU A 141 9.38 -2.31 -11.82
C GLU A 141 9.44 -2.32 -10.29
N ASN A 142 8.79 -1.35 -9.64
CA ASN A 142 8.76 -1.24 -8.18
C ASN A 142 7.96 -2.37 -7.53
N LEU A 143 6.96 -2.92 -8.25
CA LEU A 143 6.13 -4.03 -7.78
C LEU A 143 6.69 -5.40 -8.17
N MET A 144 7.83 -5.45 -8.89
CA MET A 144 8.47 -6.72 -9.24
C MET A 144 9.26 -7.33 -8.07
N HIS A 145 9.43 -6.60 -6.95
CA HIS A 145 10.06 -7.03 -5.70
C HIS A 145 11.33 -7.87 -5.91
N ARG A 146 12.22 -7.42 -6.80
CA ARG A 146 13.50 -8.10 -7.03
C ARG A 146 14.57 -7.50 -6.15
N ASP A 147 15.40 -8.37 -5.60
CA ASP A 147 16.64 -7.98 -4.95
C ASP A 147 17.47 -7.13 -5.93
N ILE A 148 17.97 -6.00 -5.43
CA ILE A 148 18.74 -5.03 -6.21
C ILE A 148 20.04 -5.64 -6.74
N ASN A 149 20.65 -6.56 -5.98
CA ASN A 149 21.87 -7.25 -6.36
C ASN A 149 21.63 -8.21 -7.53
N LEU A 150 20.50 -8.93 -7.52
CA LEU A 150 20.11 -9.80 -8.63
C LEU A 150 19.80 -9.00 -9.89
N ARG A 151 19.19 -7.82 -9.75
CA ARG A 151 18.93 -6.92 -10.88
C ARG A 151 20.23 -6.43 -11.50
N ASN A 152 21.20 -6.04 -10.68
CA ASN A 152 22.52 -5.58 -11.13
C ASN A 152 23.29 -6.71 -11.81
N ALA A 153 23.32 -7.92 -11.24
CA ALA A 153 23.98 -9.08 -11.83
C ALA A 153 23.38 -9.46 -13.21
N LEU A 154 22.05 -9.45 -13.31
CA LEU A 154 21.35 -9.64 -14.59
C LEU A 154 21.72 -8.58 -15.61
N ALA A 155 21.72 -7.30 -15.20
CA ALA A 155 22.07 -6.20 -16.09
C ALA A 155 23.50 -6.39 -16.61
N VAL A 156 24.47 -6.67 -15.76
CA VAL A 156 25.87 -6.91 -16.17
C VAL A 156 25.96 -8.04 -17.20
N LYS A 157 25.32 -9.18 -16.99
CA LYS A 157 25.34 -10.30 -17.95
C LYS A 157 24.71 -9.95 -19.28
N LEU A 158 23.59 -9.23 -19.28
CA LEU A 158 22.93 -8.81 -20.52
C LEU A 158 23.71 -7.72 -21.27
N ARG A 159 24.41 -6.83 -20.56
CA ARG A 159 25.30 -5.83 -21.16
C ARG A 159 26.49 -6.46 -21.87
N LYS A 160 27.10 -7.50 -21.29
CA LYS A 160 28.23 -8.22 -21.91
C LYS A 160 27.90 -8.73 -23.31
N VAL A 161 26.66 -9.12 -23.54
CA VAL A 161 26.16 -9.61 -24.84
C VAL A 161 25.46 -8.52 -25.67
N GLY A 162 25.65 -7.24 -25.35
CA GLY A 162 25.09 -6.11 -26.11
C GLY A 162 23.58 -5.93 -26.00
N ARG A 163 22.90 -6.63 -25.08
CA ARG A 163 21.44 -6.54 -24.88
C ARG A 163 21.13 -5.53 -23.77
N HIS A 164 21.09 -4.25 -24.15
CA HIS A 164 20.57 -3.17 -23.32
C HIS A 164 19.10 -2.91 -23.66
N GLY A 165 18.21 -3.03 -22.68
CA GLY A 165 16.80 -2.67 -22.77
C GLY A 165 16.27 -2.27 -21.41
#